data_AF-K1Y9U4-F1
#
_entry.id   AF-K1Y9U4-F1
#
_cell.length_a   1.000
_cell.length_b   1.000
_cell.length_c   1.000
_cell.angle_alpha   90.00
_cell.angle_beta   90.00
_cell.angle_gamma   90.00
#
_symmetry.space_group_name_H-M   'P 1'
#
loop_
_entity.id
_entity.type
_entity.pdbx_description
1 polymer ?
#
loop_
_entity_poly.entity_id
_entity_poly.type
_entity_poly.pdbx_seq_one_letter_code
_entity_poly.pdbx_strand_id
1 'polypeptide(L)' 'MICDNTDTLKKILDGVLTIRGGDVDILDETRLREALIDDLIQTAVFASEAEVRKAARWLIRR' A
#
# COMPACT_ATOMS: atom_id res chain seq x y z
N MET A 1 6.80 7.14 4.43
CA MET A 1 6.67 7.92 3.17
C MET A 1 5.20 8.01 2.81
N ILE A 2 4.75 9.15 2.30
CA ILE A 2 3.37 9.33 1.82
C ILE A 2 3.35 9.20 0.30
N CYS A 3 2.44 8.41 -0.26
CA CYS A 3 2.27 8.33 -1.71
C CYS A 3 1.39 9.47 -2.22
N ASP A 4 1.87 10.19 -3.23
CA ASP A 4 1.14 11.33 -3.81
C ASP A 4 0.10 10.90 -4.85
N ASN A 5 0.34 9.78 -5.53
CA ASN A 5 -0.56 9.23 -6.55
C ASN A 5 -0.54 7.69 -6.54
N THR A 6 -1.43 7.09 -7.34
CA THR A 6 -1.59 5.63 -7.41
C THR A 6 -0.38 4.91 -8.02
N ASP A 7 0.38 5.57 -8.90
CA ASP A 7 1.56 4.96 -9.52
C ASP A 7 2.72 4.82 -8.52
N THR A 8 2.93 5.83 -7.67
CA THR A 8 3.88 5.75 -6.56
C THR A 8 3.46 4.64 -5.58
N LEU A 9 2.16 4.54 -5.26
CA LEU A 9 1.65 3.46 -4.44
C LEU A 9 1.94 2.08 -5.07
N LYS A 10 1.65 1.88 -6.35
CA LYS A 10 1.95 0.61 -7.04
C LYS A 10 3.44 0.27 -7.02
N LYS A 11 4.31 1.26 -7.18
CA LYS A 11 5.77 1.05 -7.17
C LYS A 11 6.28 0.55 -5.83
N ILE A 12 5.76 1.06 -4.71
CA ILE A 12 6.21 0.59 -3.38
C ILE A 12 5.67 -0.79 -3.03
N LEU A 13 4.53 -1.18 -3.63
CA LEU A 13 3.94 -2.50 -3.45
C LEU A 13 4.65 -3.57 -4.29
N ASP A 14 5.27 -3.17 -5.39
CA ASP A 14 5.90 -4.08 -6.35
C ASP A 14 6.99 -4.93 -5.66
N GLY A 15 6.89 -6.25 -5.86
CA GLY A 15 7.76 -7.22 -5.22
C GLY A 15 7.50 -7.48 -3.73
N VAL A 16 6.61 -6.73 -3.06
CA VAL A 16 6.23 -6.97 -1.65
C VAL A 16 4.88 -7.66 -1.54
N LEU A 17 3.90 -7.22 -2.33
CA LEU A 17 2.59 -7.84 -2.41
C LEU A 17 2.06 -7.82 -3.85
N THR A 18 1.14 -8.73 -4.14
CA THR A 18 0.43 -8.76 -5.42
C THR A 18 -1.07 -8.86 -5.18
N ILE A 19 -1.85 -8.30 -6.10
CA ILE A 19 -3.31 -8.32 -6.03
C ILE A 19 -3.82 -9.26 -7.12
N ARG A 20 -4.50 -10.34 -6.74
CA ARG A 20 -5.06 -11.33 -7.66
C ARG A 20 -6.52 -11.57 -7.32
N GLY A 21 -7.42 -11.30 -8.26
CA GLY A 21 -8.86 -11.51 -8.04
C GLY A 21 -9.48 -10.71 -6.89
N GLY A 22 -8.81 -9.66 -6.39
CA GLY A 22 -9.25 -8.91 -5.20
C GLY A 22 -8.78 -9.49 -3.87
N ASP A 23 -7.94 -10.53 -3.90
CA ASP A 23 -7.12 -10.98 -2.78
C ASP A 23 -5.73 -10.33 -2.84
N VAL A 24 -5.10 -10.18 -1.67
CA VAL A 24 -3.73 -9.69 -1.51
C VAL A 24 -2.86 -10.87 -1.11
N ASP A 25 -1.90 -11.21 -1.96
CA ASP A 25 -0.88 -12.20 -1.66
C ASP A 25 0.41 -11.48 -1.23
N ILE A 26 1.00 -11.90 -0.12
CA ILE A 26 2.27 -11.38 0.36
C ILE A 26 3.41 -12.13 -0.35
N LEU A 27 4.29 -11.37 -1.01
CA LEU A 27 5.48 -11.90 -1.67
C LEU A 27 6.73 -11.78 -0.78
N ASP A 28 6.79 -10.74 0.05
CA ASP A 28 7.88 -10.50 1.00
C ASP A 28 7.31 -10.01 2.35
N GLU A 29 7.20 -10.92 3.32
CA GLU A 29 6.66 -10.61 4.63
C GLU A 29 7.56 -9.67 5.44
N THR A 30 8.88 -9.82 5.32
CA THR A 30 9.85 -9.01 6.07
C THR A 30 9.73 -7.55 5.66
N ARG A 31 9.77 -7.26 4.35
CA ARG A 31 9.61 -5.89 3.84
C ARG A 31 8.24 -5.30 4.15
N LEU A 32 7.20 -6.13 4.12
CA LEU A 32 5.86 -5.70 4.51
C LEU A 32 5.85 -5.17 5.96
N ARG A 33 6.40 -5.95 6.89
CA ARG A 33 6.39 -5.62 8.32
C ARG A 33 7.32 -4.48 8.71
N GLU A 34 8.49 -4.40 8.10
CA GLU A 34 9.53 -3.44 8.51
C GLU A 34 9.33 -2.03 7.95
N ALA A 35 8.63 -1.87 6.83
CA ALA A 35 8.49 -0.58 6.16
C ALA A 35 7.10 -0.32 5.58
N LEU A 36 6.53 -1.28 4.86
CA LEU A 36 5.38 -1.00 4.01
C LEU A 36 4.09 -0.72 4.82
N ILE A 37 3.91 -1.36 5.99
CA ILE A 37 2.76 -1.08 6.87
C ILE A 37 2.74 0.38 7.30
N ASP A 38 3.88 0.93 7.74
CA ASP A 38 3.97 2.33 8.19
C ASP A 38 3.71 3.30 7.03
N ASP A 39 4.26 3.00 5.84
CA ASP A 39 4.02 3.78 4.63
C ASP A 39 2.54 3.75 4.20
N LEU A 40 1.88 2.59 4.29
CA LEU A 40 0.45 2.45 4.01
C LEU A 40 -0.41 3.22 5.01
N ILE A 41 -0.08 3.19 6.30
CA ILE A 41 -0.80 3.95 7.33
C ILE A 41 -0.64 5.45 7.10
N GLN A 42 0.58 5.93 6.90
CA GLN A 42 0.83 7.35 6.60
C GLN A 42 0.08 7.78 5.34
N THR A 43 0.14 6.98 4.28
CA THR A 43 -0.56 7.25 3.01
C THR A 43 -2.09 7.23 3.19
N ALA A 44 -2.64 6.29 3.95
CA ALA A 44 -4.07 6.19 4.22
C ALA A 44 -4.66 7.42 4.94
N VAL A 45 -3.84 8.09 5.75
CA VAL A 45 -4.27 9.26 6.55
C VAL A 45 -3.95 10.57 5.82
N PHE A 46 -2.72 10.71 5.31
CA PHE A 46 -2.17 12.01 4.92
C PHE A 46 -2.03 12.23 3.41
N ALA A 47 -2.23 11.22 2.56
CA ALA A 47 -2.13 11.44 1.12
C ALA A 47 -3.15 12.48 0.65
N SER A 48 -2.75 13.40 -0.22
CA SER A 48 -3.62 14.48 -0.72
C SER A 48 -4.75 13.94 -1.60
N GLU A 49 -4.45 12.94 -2.43
CA GLU A 49 -5.41 12.31 -3.33
C GLU A 49 -6.35 11.33 -2.59
N ALA A 50 -7.66 11.54 -2.74
CA ALA A 50 -8.68 10.73 -2.07
C ALA A 50 -8.64 9.25 -2.49
N GLU A 51 -8.40 8.99 -3.78
CA GLU A 51 -8.30 7.62 -4.31
C GLU A 51 -7.08 6.88 -3.75
N VAL A 52 -5.95 7.57 -3.56
CA VAL A 52 -4.75 6.99 -2.93
C VAL A 52 -5.01 6.61 -1.48
N ARG A 53 -5.65 7.51 -0.71
CA ARG A 53 -6.06 7.19 0.68
C ARG A 53 -6.99 5.98 0.72
N LYS A 54 -7.93 5.89 -0.23
CA LYS A 54 -8.89 4.79 -0.33
C LYS A 54 -8.20 3.46 -0.66
N ALA A 55 -7.27 3.45 -1.61
CA ALA A 55 -6.49 2.29 -1.98
C ALA A 55 -5.63 1.79 -0.81
N ALA A 56 -4.90 2.68 -0.13
CA ALA A 56 -4.11 2.33 1.04
C ALA A 56 -4.97 1.75 2.18
N ARG A 57 -6.14 2.35 2.44
CA ARG A 57 -7.10 1.81 3.43
C ARG A 57 -7.65 0.45 3.06
N TRP A 58 -7.88 0.18 1.78
CA TRP A 58 -8.34 -1.12 1.33
C TRP A 58 -7.27 -2.18 1.57
N LEU A 59 -6.00 -1.88 1.23
CA LEU A 59 -4.86 -2.77 1.45
C LEU A 59 -4.65 -3.12 2.93
N ILE A 60 -4.79 -2.15 3.84
CA ILE A 60 -4.64 -2.40 5.29
C ILE A 60 -5.72 -3.33 5.84
N ARG A 61 -6.91 -3.38 5.22
CA ARG A 61 -8.04 -4.18 5.70
C ARG A 61 -8.05 -5.60 5.15
N ARG A 62 -7.14 -5.93 4.23
CA ARG A 62 -7.09 -7.22 3.54
C ARG A 62 -5.96 -8.08 4.06
#